data_AF-A0A1X6YXG3-F1
#
_entry.id   AF-A0A1X6YXG3-F1
#
_cell.length_a   1.000
_cell.length_b   1.000
_cell.length_c   1.000
_cell.angle_alpha   90.00
_cell.angle_beta   90.00
_cell.angle_gamma   90.00
#
_symmetry.space_group_name_H-M   'P 1'
#
loop_
_entity.id
_entity.type
_entity.pdbx_description
1 polymer ?
#
loop_
_entity_poly.entity_id
_entity_poly.type
_entity_poly.pdbx_seq_one_letter_code
_entity_poly.pdbx_strand_id
1 'polypeptide(L)'
;MPHGQFKELVRLKPQGVGIEIDKNVIMFEAEKVIQDSRSKLDAYAGYYFSYYNSMSNPGKILKSLTKIYRTPFSMNIKTLEVIGEQNHDGFTCKYEGACFTLGDRLFITAMETLTRNEAIQIILYPSYTNRIRYLSGVMSGVAAHASRPPTATQIVLQFLGTNVDIRKSLGLCGLLLPGDDRIPADVQRMISGDLREGTHLLEAAPI
;
A
#
# COMPACT_ATOMS: atom_id res chain seq x y z
N MET A 1 68.00 -23.60 -12.77
CA MET A 1 66.77 -24.30 -13.18
C MET A 1 66.01 -23.41 -14.17
N PRO A 2 65.38 -23.96 -15.21
CA PRO A 2 65.11 -23.25 -16.47
C PRO A 2 63.87 -22.36 -16.41
N HIS A 3 63.94 -21.19 -17.07
CA HIS A 3 62.90 -20.17 -17.22
C HIS A 3 61.56 -20.63 -17.85
N GLY A 4 61.37 -21.95 -18.08
CA GLY A 4 60.14 -22.53 -18.64
C GLY A 4 59.02 -22.73 -17.61
N GLN A 5 59.33 -22.95 -16.33
CA GLN A 5 58.30 -23.27 -15.31
C GLN A 5 57.55 -22.04 -14.76
N PHE A 6 58.06 -20.82 -15.00
CA PHE A 6 57.33 -19.60 -14.60
C PHE A 6 56.22 -19.23 -15.59
N LYS A 7 56.26 -19.77 -16.82
CA LYS A 7 55.26 -19.47 -17.87
C LYS A 7 53.99 -20.31 -17.74
N GLU A 8 54.02 -21.39 -16.95
CA GLU A 8 52.83 -22.20 -16.61
C GLU A 8 52.06 -21.64 -15.41
N LEU A 9 52.74 -21.00 -14.46
CA LEU A 9 52.10 -20.31 -13.33
C LEU A 9 51.39 -19.00 -13.73
N VAL A 10 51.70 -18.45 -14.91
CA VAL A 10 51.07 -17.20 -15.44
C VAL A 10 49.99 -17.51 -16.51
N ARG A 11 49.66 -18.79 -16.74
CA ARG A 11 48.59 -19.20 -17.67
C ARG A 11 47.28 -19.60 -17.01
N LEU A 12 47.22 -19.56 -15.68
CA LEU A 12 45.95 -19.46 -14.98
C LEU A 12 45.57 -17.98 -14.97
N LYS A 13 45.01 -17.51 -16.09
CA LYS A 13 44.01 -16.45 -16.00
C LYS A 13 43.09 -16.90 -14.85
N PRO A 14 42.83 -16.08 -13.83
CA PRO A 14 41.55 -16.20 -13.20
C PRO A 14 40.60 -16.02 -14.37
N GLN A 15 39.96 -17.09 -14.82
CA GLN A 15 38.53 -16.98 -14.95
C GLN A 15 38.12 -16.52 -13.56
N GLY A 16 38.13 -15.19 -13.38
CA GLY A 16 37.02 -14.60 -12.70
C GLY A 16 35.86 -15.27 -13.38
N VAL A 17 35.31 -16.28 -12.71
CA VAL A 17 33.92 -16.19 -12.33
C VAL A 17 33.80 -14.76 -11.80
N GLY A 18 33.70 -13.81 -12.75
CA GLY A 18 32.89 -12.65 -12.55
C GLY A 18 31.61 -13.34 -12.15
N ILE A 19 31.40 -13.38 -10.84
CA ILE A 19 30.07 -13.22 -10.34
C ILE A 19 29.69 -11.92 -11.06
N GLU A 20 29.11 -12.05 -12.26
CA GLU A 20 28.07 -11.13 -12.67
C GLU A 20 27.15 -11.23 -11.48
N ILE A 21 27.38 -10.34 -10.51
CA ILE A 21 26.37 -9.96 -9.57
C ILE A 21 25.32 -9.51 -10.56
N ASP A 22 24.35 -10.37 -10.80
CA ASP A 22 23.18 -10.08 -11.59
C ASP A 22 22.54 -8.92 -10.82
N LYS A 23 23.04 -7.71 -11.13
CA LYS A 23 22.64 -6.50 -10.46
C LYS A 23 21.20 -6.42 -10.87
N ASN A 24 20.31 -6.55 -9.91
CA ASN A 24 18.89 -6.49 -10.17
C ASN A 24 18.56 -5.05 -10.58
N VAL A 25 18.84 -4.72 -11.85
CA VAL A 25 18.76 -3.38 -12.42
C VAL A 25 17.35 -2.84 -12.23
N ILE A 26 16.35 -3.72 -12.33
CA ILE A 26 14.96 -3.38 -12.09
C ILE A 26 14.71 -2.92 -10.65
N MET A 27 15.25 -3.63 -9.65
CA MET A 27 15.13 -3.20 -8.26
C MET A 27 15.85 -1.88 -7.99
N PHE A 28 17.01 -1.68 -8.60
CA PHE A 28 17.73 -0.40 -8.50
C PHE A 28 16.93 0.77 -9.10
N GLU A 29 16.37 0.60 -10.30
CA GLU A 29 15.52 1.63 -10.92
C GLU A 29 14.23 1.86 -10.12
N ALA A 30 13.62 0.79 -9.57
CA ALA A 30 12.46 0.90 -8.70
C ALA A 30 12.77 1.69 -7.42
N GLU A 31 13.90 1.41 -6.76
CA GLU A 31 14.37 2.17 -5.60
C GLU A 31 14.57 3.65 -5.94
N LYS A 32 15.15 3.95 -7.10
CA LYS A 32 15.34 5.32 -7.58
C LYS A 32 14.01 6.03 -7.78
N VAL A 33 13.04 5.40 -8.44
CA VAL A 33 11.67 5.95 -8.61
C VAL A 33 11.01 6.23 -7.25
N ILE A 34 11.15 5.32 -6.29
CA ILE A 34 10.62 5.49 -4.94
C ILE A 34 11.29 6.68 -4.22
N GLN A 35 12.61 6.79 -4.33
CA GLN A 35 13.38 7.90 -3.72
C GLN A 35 13.00 9.25 -4.34
N ASP A 36 12.93 9.33 -5.67
CA ASP A 36 12.61 10.56 -6.41
C ASP A 36 11.16 11.03 -6.17
N SER A 37 10.27 10.11 -5.78
CA SER A 37 8.87 10.43 -5.47
C SER A 37 8.68 11.12 -4.11
N ARG A 38 9.67 11.09 -3.21
CA ARG A 38 9.52 11.53 -1.81
C ARG A 38 9.05 12.97 -1.68
N SER A 39 9.69 13.90 -2.39
CA SER A 39 9.38 15.33 -2.31
C SER A 39 7.99 15.64 -2.88
N LYS A 40 7.59 14.94 -3.94
CA LYS A 40 6.24 15.06 -4.53
C LYS A 40 5.16 14.56 -3.58
N LEU A 41 5.52 13.66 -2.67
CA LEU A 41 4.59 13.05 -1.72
C LEU A 41 4.50 13.78 -0.38
N ASP A 42 5.34 14.79 -0.11
CA ASP A 42 5.40 15.47 1.19
C ASP A 42 4.04 16.04 1.62
N ALA A 43 3.25 16.54 0.66
CA ALA A 43 1.91 17.07 0.92
C ALA A 43 0.95 16.01 1.48
N TYR A 44 1.17 14.73 1.17
CA TYR A 44 0.34 13.60 1.61
C TYR A 44 0.83 12.97 2.93
N ALA A 45 1.84 13.54 3.59
CA ALA A 45 2.28 13.04 4.89
C ALA A 45 1.24 13.38 5.97
N GLY A 46 0.81 12.38 6.74
CA GLY A 46 -0.14 12.56 7.83
C GLY A 46 -0.96 11.29 8.13
N TYR A 47 -2.03 11.49 8.89
CA TYR A 47 -2.95 10.43 9.30
C TYR A 47 -4.23 10.47 8.47
N TYR A 48 -4.75 9.28 8.21
CA TYR A 48 -5.93 9.04 7.39
C TYR A 48 -6.82 8.00 8.03
N PHE A 49 -8.14 8.16 7.90
CA PHE A 49 -9.03 7.02 7.95
C PHE A 49 -9.13 6.41 6.56
N SER A 50 -8.83 5.13 6.44
CA SER A 50 -9.00 4.37 5.20
C SER A 50 -10.30 3.60 5.26
N TYR A 51 -11.09 3.69 4.20
CA TYR A 51 -12.38 3.03 4.05
C TYR A 51 -12.40 2.21 2.77
N TYR A 52 -12.77 0.94 2.86
CA TYR A 52 -12.96 0.07 1.70
C TYR A 52 -13.88 -1.10 2.04
N ASN A 53 -14.42 -1.77 1.01
CA ASN A 53 -15.25 -2.95 1.22
C ASN A 53 -14.40 -4.13 1.71
N SER A 54 -14.77 -4.72 2.84
CA SER A 54 -13.97 -5.77 3.47
C SER A 54 -13.97 -7.02 2.59
N MET A 55 -12.78 -7.43 2.15
CA MET A 55 -12.60 -8.64 1.33
C MET A 55 -12.82 -9.93 2.13
N SER A 56 -12.52 -9.89 3.44
CA SER A 56 -12.67 -11.03 4.36
C SER A 56 -14.04 -11.07 5.06
N ASN A 57 -14.81 -9.98 4.99
CA ASN A 57 -16.18 -9.90 5.51
C ASN A 57 -17.08 -9.21 4.46
N PRO A 58 -17.44 -9.92 3.36
CA PRO A 58 -18.22 -9.33 2.28
C PRO A 58 -19.50 -8.65 2.78
N GLY A 59 -19.80 -7.47 2.24
CA GLY A 59 -20.95 -6.66 2.64
C GLY A 59 -20.72 -5.76 3.86
N LYS A 60 -19.55 -5.83 4.52
CA LYS A 60 -19.14 -4.86 5.56
C LYS A 60 -18.08 -3.90 5.00
N ILE A 61 -18.04 -2.69 5.53
CA ILE A 61 -17.02 -1.69 5.22
C ILE A 61 -15.96 -1.73 6.33
N LEU A 62 -14.70 -1.88 5.96
CA LEU A 62 -13.61 -1.76 6.92
C LEU A 62 -13.17 -0.31 7.02
N LYS A 63 -13.09 0.20 8.25
CA LYS A 63 -12.46 1.46 8.59
C LYS A 63 -11.17 1.21 9.36
N SER A 64 -10.06 1.71 8.83
CA SER A 64 -8.72 1.53 9.42
C SER A 64 -7.98 2.84 9.59
N LEU A 65 -6.94 2.83 10.43
CA LEU A 65 -6.10 4.00 10.65
C LEU A 65 -4.81 3.84 9.84
N THR A 66 -4.59 4.78 8.92
CA THR A 66 -3.44 4.80 8.03
C THR A 66 -2.58 6.02 8.33
N LYS A 67 -1.26 5.84 8.30
CA LYS A 67 -0.27 6.91 8.38
C LYS A 67 0.62 6.86 7.16
N ILE A 68 0.71 7.98 6.44
CA ILE A 68 1.72 8.20 5.40
C ILE A 68 2.82 9.07 6.02
N TYR A 69 4.07 8.67 5.90
CA TYR A 69 5.19 9.35 6.56
C TYR A 69 6.51 9.19 5.82
N ARG A 70 7.30 10.25 5.82
CA ARG A 70 8.60 10.27 5.15
C ARG A 70 9.66 9.54 5.97
N THR A 71 10.52 8.81 5.28
CA THR A 71 11.79 8.27 5.79
C THR A 71 12.96 8.85 4.99
N PRO A 72 14.23 8.58 5.38
CA PRO A 72 15.38 8.94 4.56
C PRO A 72 15.40 8.29 3.16
N PHE A 73 14.67 7.19 2.97
CA PHE A 73 14.74 6.37 1.75
C PHE A 73 13.47 6.41 0.90
N SER A 74 12.31 6.72 1.49
CA SER A 74 11.02 6.58 0.81
C SER A 74 9.91 7.37 1.50
N MET A 75 8.75 7.45 0.85
CA MET A 75 7.50 7.73 1.55
C MET A 75 6.91 6.40 1.98
N ASN A 76 6.69 6.19 3.27
CA ASN A 76 6.16 4.95 3.80
C ASN A 76 4.69 5.09 4.19
N ILE A 77 4.01 3.95 4.18
CA ILE A 77 2.66 3.82 4.69
C ILE A 77 2.63 2.79 5.82
N LYS A 78 1.78 3.03 6.80
CA LYS A 78 1.44 2.10 7.86
C LYS A 78 -0.06 2.10 8.07
N THR A 79 -0.69 0.95 7.98
CA THR A 79 -2.13 0.80 8.23
C THR A 79 -2.37 -0.20 9.35
N LEU A 80 -3.25 0.17 10.27
CA LEU A 80 -3.73 -0.69 11.35
C LEU A 80 -5.22 -0.96 11.16
N GLU A 81 -5.53 -2.24 11.00
CA GLU A 81 -6.88 -2.76 10.83
C GLU A 81 -7.27 -3.54 12.08
N VAL A 82 -8.43 -3.26 12.63
CA VAL A 82 -9.00 -4.01 13.74
C VAL A 82 -10.22 -4.73 13.20
N ILE A 83 -10.11 -6.05 13.07
CA ILE A 83 -11.15 -6.91 12.50
C ILE A 83 -11.72 -7.75 13.63
N GLY A 84 -12.93 -7.43 14.04
CA GLY A 84 -13.63 -8.10 15.13
C GLY A 84 -14.84 -7.28 15.56
N GLU A 85 -15.88 -7.96 16.07
CA GLU A 85 -16.96 -7.29 16.79
C GLU A 85 -16.48 -6.97 18.20
N GLN A 86 -17.00 -5.89 18.82
CA GLN A 86 -16.54 -5.43 20.14
C GLN A 86 -16.70 -6.46 21.29
N ASN A 87 -17.25 -7.65 21.01
CA ASN A 87 -17.51 -8.74 21.96
C ASN A 87 -16.98 -10.13 21.54
N HIS A 88 -16.23 -10.24 20.44
CA HIS A 88 -15.56 -11.50 20.03
C HIS A 88 -14.05 -11.29 19.89
N ASP A 89 -13.27 -12.37 19.89
CA ASP A 89 -11.80 -12.37 19.69
C ASP A 89 -11.43 -11.65 18.38
N GLY A 90 -11.27 -10.34 18.46
CA GLY A 90 -10.84 -9.51 17.34
C GLY A 90 -9.37 -9.74 17.06
N PHE A 91 -9.01 -9.77 15.78
CA PHE A 91 -7.62 -9.78 15.34
C PHE A 91 -7.24 -8.43 14.76
N THR A 92 -5.98 -8.07 14.92
CA THR A 92 -5.41 -6.84 14.35
C THR A 92 -4.51 -7.21 13.20
N CYS A 93 -4.69 -6.56 12.05
CA CYS A 93 -3.78 -6.66 10.91
C CYS A 93 -2.97 -5.37 10.80
N LYS A 94 -1.69 -5.52 10.47
CA LYS A 94 -0.77 -4.40 10.34
C LYS A 94 -0.06 -4.46 9.01
N TYR A 95 -0.34 -3.48 8.15
CA TYR A 95 0.30 -3.36 6.85
C TYR A 95 1.37 -2.27 6.89
N GLU A 96 2.55 -2.57 6.36
CA GLU A 96 3.61 -1.58 6.14
C GLU A 96 4.08 -1.66 4.69
N GLY A 97 4.40 -0.50 4.10
CA GLY A 97 4.72 -0.43 2.69
C GLY A 97 5.38 0.89 2.29
N ALA A 98 5.62 1.00 0.98
CA ALA A 98 6.15 2.20 0.35
C ALA A 98 5.12 2.81 -0.59
N CYS A 99 5.14 4.13 -0.68
CA CYS A 99 4.37 4.94 -1.61
C CYS A 99 5.34 5.63 -2.59
N PHE A 100 4.96 5.66 -3.86
CA PHE A 100 5.69 6.34 -4.92
C PHE A 100 4.72 6.95 -5.93
N THR A 101 5.20 7.88 -6.74
CA THR A 101 4.40 8.54 -7.78
C THR A 101 4.92 8.15 -9.15
N LEU A 102 4.00 7.79 -10.05
CA LEU A 102 4.33 7.54 -11.45
C LEU A 102 3.14 7.98 -12.31
N GLY A 103 3.38 8.72 -13.40
CA GLY A 103 2.29 9.14 -14.30
C GLY A 103 1.10 9.85 -13.61
N ASP A 104 1.37 10.75 -12.65
CA ASP A 104 0.35 11.48 -11.89
C ASP A 104 -0.59 10.61 -11.04
N ARG A 105 -0.15 9.41 -10.63
CA ARG A 105 -0.88 8.56 -9.67
C ARG A 105 0.00 8.17 -8.50
N LEU A 106 -0.61 7.99 -7.35
CA LEU A 106 0.07 7.50 -6.15
C LEU A 106 -0.07 5.99 -6.12
N PHE A 107 1.06 5.30 -6.20
CA PHE A 107 1.14 3.85 -6.08
C PHE A 107 1.61 3.49 -4.68
N ILE A 108 1.00 2.46 -4.12
CA ILE A 108 1.34 1.95 -2.80
C ILE A 108 1.41 0.42 -2.90
N THR A 109 2.50 -0.13 -2.40
CA THR A 109 2.63 -1.57 -2.16
C THR A 109 2.89 -1.76 -0.68
N ALA A 110 2.00 -2.48 0.00
CA ALA A 110 2.13 -2.78 1.42
C ALA A 110 1.96 -4.27 1.70
N MET A 111 2.70 -4.75 2.69
CA MET A 111 2.67 -6.14 3.13
C MET A 111 2.14 -6.20 4.56
N GLU A 112 1.33 -7.23 4.83
CA GLU A 112 0.94 -7.57 6.19
C GLU A 112 2.19 -8.04 6.96
N THR A 113 2.44 -7.48 8.13
CA THR A 113 3.73 -7.62 8.84
C THR A 113 3.73 -8.65 9.95
N LEU A 114 2.57 -9.07 10.47
CA LEU A 114 2.48 -10.01 11.60
C LEU A 114 2.58 -11.46 11.13
N THR A 115 1.85 -11.81 10.07
CA THR A 115 1.80 -13.15 9.47
C THR A 115 2.54 -13.22 8.14
N ARG A 116 2.69 -12.10 7.43
CA ARG A 116 3.31 -12.00 6.09
C ARG A 116 2.62 -12.85 5.03
N ASN A 117 1.33 -13.10 5.23
CA ASN A 117 0.54 -13.91 4.31
C ASN A 117 -0.08 -13.09 3.17
N GLU A 118 -0.14 -11.76 3.32
CA GLU A 118 -0.89 -10.90 2.42
C GLU A 118 -0.09 -9.67 1.99
N ALA A 119 -0.30 -9.27 0.75
CA ALA A 119 0.16 -8.01 0.20
C ALA A 119 -1.02 -7.31 -0.46
N ILE A 120 -1.02 -5.99 -0.38
CA ILE A 120 -2.01 -5.11 -0.98
C ILE A 120 -1.31 -4.13 -1.92
N GLN A 121 -1.96 -3.84 -3.03
CA GLN A 121 -1.55 -2.82 -3.98
C GLN A 121 -2.66 -1.78 -4.07
N ILE A 122 -2.31 -0.51 -3.95
CA ILE A 122 -3.26 0.60 -4.00
C ILE A 122 -2.79 1.61 -5.04
N ILE A 123 -3.73 2.08 -5.85
CA ILE A 123 -3.53 3.18 -6.79
C ILE A 123 -4.53 4.27 -6.43
N LEU A 124 -4.05 5.45 -6.03
CA LEU A 124 -4.87 6.60 -5.66
C LEU A 124 -4.73 7.73 -6.68
N TYR A 125 -5.81 8.48 -6.86
CA TYR A 125 -5.74 9.81 -7.45
C TYR A 125 -4.98 10.77 -6.54
N PRO A 126 -4.14 11.65 -7.09
CA PRO A 126 -3.59 12.77 -6.35
C PRO A 126 -4.70 13.77 -5.99
N SER A 127 -4.45 14.64 -5.02
CA SER A 127 -5.35 15.76 -4.79
C SER A 127 -4.98 16.91 -5.72
N TYR A 128 -5.94 17.35 -6.52
CA TYR A 128 -5.80 18.52 -7.40
C TYR A 128 -6.16 19.84 -6.70
N THR A 129 -6.39 19.80 -5.39
CA THR A 129 -6.76 20.96 -4.57
C THR A 129 -5.71 21.26 -3.53
N ASN A 130 -5.65 22.50 -3.06
CA ASN A 130 -4.65 22.94 -2.07
C ASN A 130 -4.85 22.32 -0.67
N ARG A 131 -5.98 21.64 -0.42
CA ARG A 131 -6.29 20.98 0.85
C ARG A 131 -6.76 19.55 0.60
N ILE A 132 -5.92 18.60 0.96
CA ILE A 132 -6.26 17.17 0.86
C ILE A 132 -7.37 16.87 1.87
N ARG A 133 -8.58 16.56 1.38
CA ARG A 133 -9.69 16.07 2.20
C ARG A 133 -9.85 14.56 2.04
N TYR A 134 -9.82 14.09 0.80
CA TYR A 134 -9.89 12.68 0.45
C TYR A 134 -8.85 12.34 -0.62
N LEU A 135 -8.42 11.08 -0.63
CA LEU A 135 -7.78 10.42 -1.77
C LEU A 135 -8.62 9.20 -2.09
N SER A 136 -9.12 9.09 -3.31
CA SER A 136 -9.87 7.92 -3.78
C SER A 136 -9.00 7.09 -4.72
N GLY A 137 -9.29 5.80 -4.78
CA GLY A 137 -8.52 4.89 -5.59
C GLY A 137 -9.10 3.49 -5.67
N VAL A 138 -8.28 2.59 -6.19
CA VAL A 138 -8.55 1.15 -6.19
C VAL A 138 -7.48 0.44 -5.38
N MET A 139 -7.90 -0.59 -4.66
CA MET A 139 -7.06 -1.49 -3.90
C MET A 139 -7.27 -2.91 -4.43
N SER A 140 -6.18 -3.66 -4.58
CA SER A 140 -6.20 -5.09 -4.81
C SER A 140 -5.43 -5.82 -3.71
N GLY A 141 -5.87 -7.04 -3.43
CA GLY A 141 -5.29 -7.88 -2.40
C GLY A 141 -5.82 -9.31 -2.49
N VAL A 142 -5.53 -10.10 -1.46
CA VAL A 142 -6.00 -11.48 -1.34
C VAL A 142 -6.88 -11.58 -0.10
N ALA A 143 -8.11 -12.05 -0.26
CA ALA A 143 -9.03 -12.20 0.89
C ALA A 143 -8.57 -13.32 1.84
N ALA A 144 -8.79 -13.15 3.14
CA ALA A 144 -8.40 -14.12 4.17
C ALA A 144 -9.39 -15.31 4.32
N HIS A 145 -10.04 -15.74 3.23
CA HIS A 145 -10.94 -16.90 3.21
C HIS A 145 -10.18 -18.18 2.82
N ALA A 146 -10.76 -19.37 3.08
CA ALA A 146 -10.13 -20.65 2.73
C ALA A 146 -9.72 -20.78 1.25
N SER A 147 -10.48 -20.18 0.34
CA SER A 147 -10.18 -20.14 -1.10
C SER A 147 -9.19 -19.06 -1.51
N ARG A 148 -8.86 -18.12 -0.60
CA ARG A 148 -7.95 -16.98 -0.80
C ARG A 148 -8.07 -16.31 -2.18
N PRO A 149 -9.28 -15.87 -2.60
CA PRO A 149 -9.44 -15.27 -3.92
C PRO A 149 -8.70 -13.92 -4.01
N PRO A 150 -7.92 -13.68 -5.07
CA PRO A 150 -7.50 -12.34 -5.44
C PRO A 150 -8.72 -11.47 -5.68
N THR A 151 -8.76 -10.29 -5.05
CA THR A 151 -9.92 -9.40 -5.05
C THR A 151 -9.48 -7.95 -5.23
N ALA A 152 -10.34 -7.12 -5.84
CA ALA A 152 -10.15 -5.69 -5.95
C ALA A 152 -11.38 -4.94 -5.43
N THR A 153 -11.17 -3.76 -4.87
CA THR A 153 -12.21 -2.89 -4.34
C THR A 153 -11.83 -1.41 -4.48
N GLN A 154 -12.82 -0.52 -4.38
CA GLN A 154 -12.58 0.91 -4.23
C GLN A 154 -12.13 1.22 -2.80
N ILE A 155 -11.25 2.22 -2.67
CA ILE A 155 -10.75 2.69 -1.39
C ILE A 155 -10.77 4.21 -1.32
N VAL A 156 -11.01 4.73 -0.12
CA VAL A 156 -10.91 6.15 0.19
C VAL A 156 -10.06 6.36 1.44
N LEU A 157 -9.09 7.27 1.34
CA LEU A 157 -8.31 7.80 2.45
C LEU A 157 -8.82 9.21 2.80
N GLN A 158 -9.46 9.35 3.95
CA GLN A 158 -9.89 10.63 4.51
C GLN A 158 -8.78 11.24 5.36
N PHE A 159 -8.30 12.43 5.01
CA PHE A 159 -7.22 13.09 5.74
C PHE A 159 -7.69 13.60 7.11
N LEU A 160 -6.90 13.33 8.14
CA LEU A 160 -7.14 13.74 9.54
C LEU A 160 -6.17 14.81 10.02
N GLY A 161 -5.09 15.06 9.28
CA GLY A 161 -4.01 15.96 9.67
C GLY A 161 -2.74 15.23 10.08
N THR A 162 -1.74 16.00 10.50
CA THR A 162 -0.40 15.49 10.86
C THR A 162 -0.28 15.10 12.34
N ASN A 163 -1.22 15.54 13.17
CA ASN A 163 -1.24 15.26 14.61
C ASN A 163 -2.66 14.83 15.03
N VAL A 164 -2.78 13.60 15.53
CA VAL A 164 -4.05 13.00 15.95
C VAL A 164 -3.86 12.23 17.26
N ASP A 165 -4.91 12.12 18.05
CA ASP A 165 -4.94 11.17 19.16
C ASP A 165 -5.11 9.76 18.60
N ILE A 166 -4.00 9.01 18.54
CA ILE A 166 -3.96 7.68 17.92
C ILE A 166 -4.91 6.71 18.63
N ARG A 167 -4.98 6.75 19.97
CA ARG A 167 -5.83 5.83 20.74
C ARG A 167 -7.30 6.09 20.47
N LYS A 168 -7.72 7.37 20.49
CA LYS A 168 -9.09 7.73 20.13
C LYS A 168 -9.41 7.38 18.69
N SER A 169 -8.48 7.64 17.77
CA SER A 169 -8.69 7.36 16.34
C SER A 169 -8.82 5.86 16.06
N LEU A 170 -8.00 5.02 16.70
CA LEU A 170 -8.11 3.56 16.60
C LEU A 170 -9.43 3.05 17.21
N GLY A 171 -9.91 3.65 18.30
CA GLY A 171 -11.23 3.32 18.86
C GLY A 171 -12.41 3.61 17.95
N LEU A 172 -12.22 4.43 16.90
CA LEU A 172 -13.22 4.70 15.86
C LEU A 172 -13.09 3.78 14.64
N CYS A 173 -12.08 2.90 14.61
CA CYS A 173 -11.84 1.95 13.53
C CYS A 173 -12.56 0.62 13.80
N GLY A 174 -12.74 -0.19 12.76
CA GLY A 174 -13.42 -1.48 12.85
C GLY A 174 -14.23 -1.83 11.61
N LEU A 175 -15.02 -2.89 11.72
CA LEU A 175 -16.02 -3.25 10.72
C LEU A 175 -17.31 -2.44 10.94
N LEU A 176 -17.80 -1.84 9.87
CA LEU A 176 -19.00 -1.03 9.83
C LEU A 176 -20.00 -1.64 8.85
N LEU A 177 -21.29 -1.42 9.10
CA LEU A 177 -22.33 -1.79 8.16
C LEU A 177 -22.45 -0.72 7.06
N PRO A 178 -22.87 -1.09 5.84
CA PRO A 178 -23.27 -0.12 4.83
C PRO A 178 -24.36 0.79 5.38
N GLY A 179 -24.26 2.10 5.13
CA GLY A 179 -25.21 3.09 5.64
C GLY A 179 -24.98 3.55 7.08
N ASP A 180 -23.98 3.03 7.79
CA ASP A 180 -23.63 3.48 9.15
C ASP A 180 -23.26 4.97 9.16
N ASP A 181 -23.86 5.76 10.07
CA ASP A 181 -23.66 7.21 10.20
C ASP A 181 -22.19 7.60 10.48
N ARG A 182 -21.38 6.65 10.96
CA ARG A 182 -19.93 6.84 11.17
C ARG A 182 -19.14 6.90 9.86
N ILE A 183 -19.78 6.57 8.73
CA ILE A 183 -19.21 6.64 7.38
C ILE A 183 -19.75 7.88 6.69
N PRO A 184 -18.92 8.89 6.36
CA PRO A 184 -19.39 10.08 5.65
C PRO A 184 -20.09 9.72 4.33
N ALA A 185 -21.16 10.44 3.99
CA ALA A 185 -21.92 10.18 2.75
C ALA A 185 -21.05 10.25 1.48
N ASP A 186 -20.07 11.16 1.43
CA ASP A 186 -19.08 11.25 0.35
C ASP A 186 -18.27 9.95 0.22
N VAL A 187 -17.86 9.37 1.36
CA VAL A 187 -17.13 8.11 1.41
C VAL A 187 -18.01 6.97 0.91
N GLN A 188 -19.26 6.86 1.40
CA GLN A 188 -20.18 5.81 0.96
C GLN A 188 -20.38 5.82 -0.56
N ARG A 189 -20.52 7.01 -1.17
CA ARG A 189 -20.61 7.14 -2.63
C ARG A 189 -19.33 6.70 -3.34
N MET A 190 -18.16 7.00 -2.79
CA MET A 190 -16.89 6.67 -3.41
C MET A 190 -16.49 5.19 -3.33
N ILE A 191 -17.09 4.43 -2.40
CA ILE A 191 -16.83 2.98 -2.22
C ILE A 191 -18.07 2.12 -2.53
N SER A 192 -18.96 2.59 -3.39
CA SER A 192 -20.20 1.87 -3.72
C SER A 192 -19.97 0.47 -4.28
N GLY A 193 -18.81 0.23 -4.89
CA GLY A 193 -18.47 -1.04 -5.54
C GLY A 193 -19.08 -1.15 -6.94
N ASP A 194 -19.68 -0.08 -7.45
CA ASP A 194 -20.28 -0.07 -8.78
C ASP A 194 -19.20 -0.19 -9.86
N LEU A 195 -19.43 -1.10 -10.80
CA LEU A 195 -18.64 -1.18 -12.02
C LEU A 195 -19.11 -0.10 -12.98
N ARG A 196 -18.19 0.46 -13.76
CA ARG A 196 -18.60 1.35 -14.85
C ARG A 196 -19.46 0.56 -15.84
N GLU A 197 -20.64 1.10 -16.10
CA GLU A 197 -21.67 0.45 -16.90
C GLU A 197 -21.14 0.08 -18.28
N GLY A 198 -21.35 -1.18 -18.68
CA GLY A 198 -20.91 -1.71 -19.97
C GLY A 198 -19.40 -1.98 -20.12
N THR A 199 -18.56 -1.79 -19.09
CA THR A 199 -17.10 -1.99 -19.24
C THR A 199 -16.52 -3.10 -18.37
N HIS A 200 -17.26 -3.62 -17.39
CA HIS A 200 -16.76 -4.63 -16.42
C HIS A 200 -15.49 -4.17 -15.66
N LEU A 201 -15.23 -2.87 -15.63
CA LEU A 201 -14.06 -2.30 -14.98
C LEU A 201 -14.47 -1.74 -13.62
N LEU A 202 -13.68 -2.08 -12.60
CA LEU A 202 -13.73 -1.40 -11.32
C LEU A 202 -12.81 -0.19 -11.39
N GLU A 203 -13.41 1.00 -11.35
CA GLU A 203 -12.69 2.26 -11.37
C GLU A 203 -12.83 2.97 -10.02
N ALA A 204 -11.83 3.78 -9.66
CA ALA A 204 -11.93 4.63 -8.49
C ALA A 204 -12.98 5.72 -8.73
N ALA A 205 -13.76 6.05 -7.72
CA ALA A 205 -14.67 7.19 -7.81
C ALA A 205 -13.87 8.51 -7.94
N PRO A 206 -14.25 9.42 -8.85
CA PRO A 206 -13.62 10.73 -8.94
C PRO A 206 -13.89 11.56 -7.67
N ILE A 207 -12.92 12.41 -7.30
CA ILE A 207 -12.99 13.34 -6.15
C ILE A 207 -13.52 14.70 -6.59
#